data_AF-A0A2W2ENQ4-F1
#
_entry.id   AF-A0A2W2ENQ4-F1
#
_cell.length_a   1.000
_cell.length_b   1.000
_cell.length_c   1.000
_cell.angle_alpha   90.00
_cell.angle_beta   90.00
_cell.angle_gamma   90.00
#
_symmetry.space_group_name_H-M   'P 1'
#
loop_
_entity.id
_entity.type
_entity.pdbx_description
1 polymer ?
#
loop_
_entity_poly.entity_id
_entity_poly.type
_entity_poly.pdbx_seq_one_letter_code
_entity_poly.pdbx_strand_id
1 'polypeptide(L)'
;MRMPRATGGRTLAWSARAPAVAAFHRREAAISERLPAHAPVPRLLGTYDDGDWIALAFEEIDGRLPAQPWHDDELQRVLETAGPRIGSWSSTGRTRGPEPVL
;
A
#
# COMPACT_ATOMS: atom_id res chain seq x y z
N MET A 1 -20.33 14.18 -11.28
CA MET A 1 -20.06 14.55 -9.88
C MET A 1 -18.59 14.93 -9.76
N ARG A 2 -18.27 16.09 -9.20
CA ARG A 2 -16.90 16.64 -9.12
C ARG A 2 -16.31 16.22 -7.77
N MET A 3 -15.22 15.44 -7.79
CA MET A 3 -14.45 15.19 -6.56
C MET A 3 -14.03 16.55 -5.97
N PRO A 4 -14.18 16.79 -4.65
CA PRO A 4 -13.65 18.00 -4.05
C PRO A 4 -12.15 18.07 -4.37
N ARG A 5 -11.72 19.20 -4.95
CA ARG A 5 -10.28 19.46 -5.09
C ARG A 5 -9.72 19.54 -3.68
N ALA A 6 -8.82 18.62 -3.33
CA ALA A 6 -7.95 18.80 -2.18
C ALA A 6 -7.27 20.17 -2.35
N THR A 7 -7.49 21.04 -1.38
CA THR A 7 -7.01 22.42 -1.46
C THR A 7 -5.53 22.40 -1.10
N GLY A 8 -4.64 22.51 -2.10
CA GLY A 8 -3.24 22.87 -1.90
C GLY A 8 -2.18 21.76 -1.83
N GLY A 9 -2.51 20.51 -2.08
CA GLY A 9 -1.52 19.42 -2.25
C GLY A 9 -1.95 18.53 -3.41
N ARG A 10 -1.03 18.07 -4.26
CA ARG A 10 -1.42 17.21 -5.39
C ARG A 10 -1.78 15.85 -4.78
N THR A 11 -2.74 15.17 -5.39
CA THR A 11 -3.38 13.96 -4.83
C THR A 11 -3.26 12.86 -5.86
N LEU A 12 -2.85 11.67 -5.43
CA LEU A 12 -2.83 10.49 -6.29
C LEU A 12 -4.14 9.72 -6.12
N ALA A 13 -4.77 9.35 -7.24
CA ALA A 13 -6.01 8.60 -7.27
C ALA A 13 -5.94 7.43 -8.25
N TRP A 14 -6.43 6.26 -7.83
CA TRP A 14 -6.62 5.10 -8.70
C TRP A 14 -8.09 4.67 -8.70
N SER A 15 -8.58 4.11 -9.81
CA SER A 15 -9.94 3.58 -9.97
C SER A 15 -9.95 2.18 -10.60
N ALA A 16 -10.81 1.29 -10.09
CA ALA A 16 -10.99 -0.05 -10.63
C ALA A 16 -12.47 -0.40 -10.88
N ARG A 17 -12.77 -0.97 -12.05
CA ARG A 17 -14.12 -1.44 -12.48
C ARG A 17 -14.29 -2.96 -12.39
N ALA A 18 -13.18 -3.70 -12.44
CA ALA A 18 -13.20 -5.15 -12.38
C ALA A 18 -13.50 -5.59 -10.93
N PRO A 19 -14.54 -6.40 -10.66
CA PRO A 19 -15.00 -6.69 -9.29
C PRO A 19 -13.91 -7.21 -8.34
N ALA A 20 -13.05 -8.12 -8.83
CA ALA A 20 -11.92 -8.64 -8.04
C ALA A 20 -10.90 -7.54 -7.70
N VAL A 21 -10.66 -6.61 -8.63
CA VAL A 21 -9.76 -5.47 -8.42
C VAL A 21 -10.39 -4.46 -7.46
N ALA A 22 -11.70 -4.19 -7.57
CA ALA A 22 -12.44 -3.36 -6.62
C ALA A 22 -12.42 -3.93 -5.19
N ALA A 23 -12.45 -5.26 -5.03
CA ALA A 23 -12.32 -5.89 -3.72
C ALA A 23 -10.94 -5.61 -3.07
N PHE A 24 -9.86 -5.61 -3.86
CA PHE A 24 -8.54 -5.22 -3.35
C PHE A 24 -8.51 -3.76 -2.87
N HIS A 25 -9.13 -2.84 -3.60
CA HIS A 25 -9.24 -1.41 -3.20
C HIS A 25 -9.99 -1.21 -1.91
N ARG A 26 -11.13 -1.90 -1.75
CA ARG A 26 -11.93 -1.81 -0.52
C ARG A 26 -11.12 -2.28 0.68
N ARG A 27 -10.34 -3.36 0.50
CA ARG A 27 -9.44 -3.86 1.53
C ARG A 27 -8.30 -2.88 1.82
N GLU A 28 -7.69 -2.30 0.79
CA GLU A 28 -6.61 -1.31 0.94
C GLU A 28 -7.10 -0.04 1.66
N ALA A 29 -8.28 0.47 1.32
CA ALA A 29 -8.92 1.58 2.00
C ALA A 29 -9.12 1.27 3.49
N ALA A 30 -9.75 0.13 3.80
CA ALA A 30 -10.02 -0.29 5.18
C ALA A 30 -8.75 -0.50 6.02
N ILE A 31 -7.65 -0.94 5.40
CA ILE A 31 -6.34 -1.05 6.06
C ILE A 31 -5.76 0.34 6.28
N SER A 32 -5.75 1.19 5.26
CA SER A 32 -5.14 2.52 5.27
C SER A 32 -5.79 3.46 6.29
N GLU A 33 -7.12 3.38 6.45
CA GLU A 33 -7.87 4.12 7.48
C GLU A 33 -7.46 3.76 8.92
N ARG A 34 -6.93 2.55 9.13
CA ARG A 34 -6.55 2.04 10.45
C ARG A 34 -5.06 2.24 10.76
N LEU A 35 -4.26 2.68 9.79
CA LEU A 35 -2.84 2.90 10.01
C LEU A 35 -2.65 4.05 11.01
N PRO A 36 -1.76 3.90 12.01
CA PRO A 36 -1.44 4.98 12.94
C PRO A 36 -0.94 6.21 12.19
N ALA A 37 -1.29 7.40 12.65
CA ALA A 37 -0.87 8.66 12.01
C ALA A 37 0.66 8.87 11.93
N HIS A 38 1.42 8.14 12.74
CA HIS A 38 2.88 8.18 12.76
C HIS A 38 3.54 7.11 11.88
N ALA A 39 2.75 6.28 11.19
CA ALA A 39 3.30 5.30 10.26
C ALA A 39 3.96 6.04 9.07
N PRO A 40 5.14 5.59 8.60
CA PRO A 40 5.86 6.22 7.50
C PRO A 40 5.25 5.81 6.15
N VAL A 41 3.97 6.13 5.95
CA VAL A 41 3.15 5.73 4.80
C VAL A 41 2.27 6.91 4.38
N PRO A 42 1.95 7.04 3.08
CA PRO A 42 1.00 8.03 2.61
C PRO A 42 -0.34 7.95 3.35
N ARG A 43 -0.79 9.05 3.97
CA ARG A 43 -2.13 9.15 4.53
C ARG A 43 -3.20 9.04 3.47
N LEU A 44 -4.23 8.24 3.74
CA LEU A 44 -5.48 8.26 2.99
C LEU A 44 -6.24 9.56 3.28
N LEU A 45 -6.50 10.34 2.24
CA LEU A 45 -7.24 11.60 2.27
C LEU A 45 -8.74 11.41 2.04
N GLY A 46 -9.12 10.35 1.31
CA GLY A 46 -10.52 10.03 1.08
C GLY A 46 -10.74 8.83 0.17
N THR A 47 -11.98 8.37 0.14
CA THR A 47 -12.45 7.25 -0.68
C THR A 47 -13.74 7.62 -1.40
N TYR A 48 -13.95 7.01 -2.55
CA TYR A 48 -15.21 7.02 -3.28
C TYR A 48 -15.55 5.57 -3.63
N ASP A 49 -16.78 5.13 -3.38
CA ASP A 49 -17.29 3.83 -3.79
C ASP A 49 -18.77 3.97 -4.09
N ASP A 50 -19.16 3.70 -5.34
CA ASP A 50 -20.57 3.71 -5.78
C ASP A 50 -21.11 2.31 -6.08
N GLY A 51 -20.35 1.27 -5.74
CA GLY A 51 -20.67 -0.13 -6.05
C GLY A 51 -20.13 -0.61 -7.39
N ASP A 52 -20.01 0.28 -8.39
CA ASP A 52 -19.51 -0.02 -9.74
C ASP A 52 -18.03 0.34 -9.90
N TRP A 53 -17.59 1.38 -9.20
CA TRP A 53 -16.23 1.87 -9.14
C TRP A 53 -15.85 2.26 -7.72
N ILE A 54 -14.58 2.05 -7.41
CA ILE A 54 -13.96 2.55 -6.20
C ILE A 54 -12.73 3.38 -6.57
N ALA A 55 -12.51 4.48 -5.85
CA ALA A 55 -11.30 5.28 -5.93
C ALA A 55 -10.77 5.68 -4.55
N LEU A 56 -9.45 5.68 -4.39
CA LEU A 56 -8.74 6.04 -3.16
C LEU A 56 -7.88 7.27 -3.46
N ALA A 57 -7.87 8.24 -2.55
CA ALA A 57 -7.04 9.44 -2.63
C ALA A 57 -6.02 9.43 -1.49
N PHE A 58 -4.73 9.47 -1.81
CA PHE A 58 -3.64 9.53 -0.83
C PHE A 58 -2.90 10.86 -0.88
N GLU A 59 -2.20 11.19 0.21
CA GLU A 59 -1.24 12.29 0.22
C GLU A 59 -0.16 12.04 -0.84
N GLU A 60 0.19 13.08 -1.59
CA GLU A 60 1.39 13.05 -2.41
C GLU A 60 2.59 13.28 -1.49
N ILE A 61 3.54 12.36 -1.57
CA ILE A 61 4.82 12.48 -0.90
C ILE A 61 5.87 12.86 -1.93
N ASP A 62 6.76 13.79 -1.59
CA ASP A 62 7.98 14.08 -2.34
C ASP A 62 9.00 12.95 -2.12
N GLY A 63 8.59 11.73 -2.46
CA GLY A 63 9.38 10.50 -2.37
C GLY A 63 9.82 10.03 -3.74
N ARG A 64 10.90 9.26 -3.77
CA ARG A 64 11.33 8.52 -4.97
C ARG A 64 11.16 7.03 -4.74
N LEU A 65 10.77 6.31 -5.78
CA LEU A 65 10.82 4.86 -5.74
C LEU A 65 12.29 4.41 -5.65
N PRO A 66 12.58 3.33 -4.89
CA PRO A 66 13.90 2.71 -4.90
C PRO A 66 14.31 2.29 -6.32
N ALA A 67 15.61 2.36 -6.60
CA ALA A 67 16.18 1.93 -7.86
C ALA A 67 15.88 0.45 -8.13
N GLN A 68 15.78 0.10 -9.43
CA GLN A 68 15.68 -1.29 -9.89
C GLN A 68 16.80 -1.55 -10.91
N PRO A 69 17.73 -2.50 -10.65
CA PRO A 69 17.89 -3.32 -9.44
C PRO A 69 18.16 -2.51 -8.17
N TRP A 70 17.83 -3.06 -7.00
CA TRP A 70 18.00 -2.38 -5.72
C TRP A 70 19.47 -2.11 -5.42
N HIS A 71 19.73 -0.94 -4.85
CA HIS A 71 21.01 -0.68 -4.18
C HIS A 71 20.91 -1.13 -2.72
N ASP A 72 21.98 -1.70 -2.17
CA ASP A 72 22.00 -2.26 -0.82
C ASP A 72 21.61 -1.22 0.24
N ASP A 73 22.03 0.04 0.08
CA ASP A 73 21.72 1.12 1.00
C ASP A 73 20.24 1.55 0.96
N GLU A 74 19.59 1.47 -0.21
CA GLU A 74 18.16 1.71 -0.37
C GLU A 74 17.32 0.57 0.21
N LEU A 75 17.75 -0.68 0.01
CA LEU A 75 17.11 -1.84 0.59
C LEU A 75 17.15 -1.78 2.12
N GLN A 76 18.31 -1.46 2.68
CA GLN A 76 18.49 -1.36 4.11
C GLN A 76 17.57 -0.30 4.73
N ARG A 77 17.44 0.87 4.10
CA ARG A 77 16.51 1.93 4.56
C ARG A 77 15.05 1.49 4.56
N VAL A 78 14.61 0.74 3.55
CA VAL A 78 13.24 0.21 3.49
C VAL A 78 13.00 -0.83 4.59
N LEU A 79 13.97 -1.73 4.81
CA LEU A 79 13.88 -2.76 5.85
C LEU A 79 13.88 -2.17 7.26
N GLU A 80 14.67 -1.13 7.53
CA GLU A 80 14.66 -0.41 8.81
C GLU A 80 13.31 0.28 9.07
N THR A 81 12.67 0.77 8.01
CA THR A 81 11.34 1.40 8.09
C THR A 81 10.23 0.37 8.39
N ALA A 82 10.33 -0.82 7.80
CA ALA A 82 9.34 -1.89 7.92
C ALA A 82 9.53 -2.81 9.15
N GLY A 83 10.78 -3.05 9.54
CA GLY A 83 11.22 -4.08 10.48
C GLY A 83 10.70 -3.96 11.92
N PRO A 84 10.56 -2.76 12.52
CA PRO A 84 10.04 -2.65 13.88
C PRO A 84 8.52 -2.83 14.01
N ARG A 85 7.75 -2.68 12.92
CA ARG A 85 6.28 -2.58 12.96
C ARG A 85 5.54 -3.76 12.33
N ILE A 86 6.19 -4.52 11.46
CA ILE A 86 5.70 -5.82 11.01
C ILE A 86 6.04 -6.80 12.12
N GLY A 87 5.08 -7.02 13.04
CA GLY A 87 5.24 -7.86 14.23
C GLY A 87 6.03 -9.13 13.91
N SER A 88 7.03 -9.41 14.75
CA SER A 88 8.00 -10.52 14.65
C SER A 88 7.65 -11.53 13.56
N TRP A 89 8.18 -11.31 12.36
CA TRP A 89 8.13 -12.33 11.32
C TRP A 89 9.06 -13.47 11.78
N SER A 90 8.50 -14.42 12.51
CA SER A 90 9.19 -15.67 12.81
C SER A 90 9.24 -16.48 11.53
N SER A 91 10.45 -16.69 11.01
CA SER A 91 10.73 -17.58 9.87
C SER A 91 10.40 -19.06 10.13
N THR A 92 9.88 -19.38 11.32
CA THR A 92 9.45 -20.72 11.75
C THR A 92 8.14 -21.13 11.08
N GLY A 93 8.20 -21.34 9.76
CA GLY A 93 7.05 -21.78 8.99
C GLY A 93 7.34 -22.06 7.51
N ARG A 94 8.61 -22.09 7.08
CA ARG A 94 8.94 -22.61 5.74
C ARG A 94 8.95 -24.14 5.80
N THR A 95 7.77 -24.76 5.79
CA THR A 95 7.68 -26.16 5.39
C THR A 95 8.13 -26.23 3.93
N ARG A 96 9.29 -26.82 3.71
CA ARG A 96 9.77 -27.27 2.40
C ARG A 96 8.61 -28.06 1.77
N GLY A 97 8.06 -27.57 0.65
CA GLY A 97 7.11 -28.36 -0.14
C GLY A 97 7.77 -29.69 -0.54
N PRO A 98 7.00 -30.77 -0.76
CA PRO A 98 7.58 -32.06 -1.11
C PRO A 98 8.45 -31.92 -2.36
N GLU A 99 9.67 -32.48 -2.29
CA GLU A 99 10.59 -32.58 -3.43
C GLU A 99 9.86 -33.25 -4.60
N PRO A 100 10.01 -32.76 -5.85
CA PRO A 100 9.42 -33.41 -7.00
C PRO A 100 10.05 -34.80 -7.16
N VAL A 101 9.21 -35.83 -7.11
CA VAL A 101 9.60 -37.18 -7.51
C VAL A 101 9.75 -37.15 -9.03
N LEU A 102 10.97 -37.44 -9.51
CA LEU A 102 11.24 -37.71 -10.92
C LEU A 102 10.51 -38.97 -11.39
#